data_AF-A0A8J3YHL3-F1
#
_entry.id   AF-A0A8J3YHL3-F1
#
_cell.length_a   1.000
_cell.length_b   1.000
_cell.length_c   1.000
_cell.angle_alpha   90.00
_cell.angle_beta   90.00
_cell.angle_gamma   90.00
#
_symmetry.space_group_name_H-M   'P 1'
#
loop_
_entity.id
_entity.type
_entity.pdbx_description
1 polymer ?
#
loop_
_entity_poly.entity_id
_entity_poly.type
_entity_poly.pdbx_seq_one_letter_code
_entity_poly.pdbx_strand_id
1 'polypeptide(L)'
;MTVFSGETPQLLGYAPYGAPMMSRTPVNQGTAEPTTEAMRQQAAAVIQRCYRWTEASVPVLPQVAALVPALVATIQQYEAQQYAACLQQALAVVAVIAELRATVPALPAL
;
A
#
# COMPACT_ATOMS: atom_id res chain seq x y z
N MET A 1 -66.63 -29.02 14.86
CA MET A 1 -65.69 -30.10 14.49
C MET A 1 -64.35 -29.75 15.13
N THR A 2 -63.95 -30.52 16.15
CA THR A 2 -62.56 -30.86 16.58
C THR A 2 -61.60 -29.68 16.86
N VAL A 3 -61.22 -29.26 18.08
CA VAL A 3 -60.65 -29.92 19.30
C VAL A 3 -59.16 -30.32 19.16
N PHE A 4 -58.34 -29.75 20.05
CA PHE A 4 -57.09 -30.26 20.69
C PHE A 4 -55.73 -30.36 19.97
N SER A 5 -54.77 -29.70 20.63
CA SER A 5 -53.50 -30.24 21.19
C SER A 5 -52.30 -30.63 20.35
N GLY A 6 -51.15 -30.21 20.88
CA GLY A 6 -49.78 -30.62 20.55
C GLY A 6 -48.78 -29.53 20.94
N GLU A 7 -48.67 -29.21 22.23
CA GLU A 7 -47.46 -29.48 23.05
C GLU A 7 -46.37 -28.38 23.05
N THR A 8 -46.33 -27.65 24.18
CA THR A 8 -45.15 -27.17 24.94
C THR A 8 -44.11 -28.28 25.21
N PRO A 9 -42.94 -28.08 25.87
CA PRO A 9 -42.18 -26.87 26.25
C PRO A 9 -40.66 -26.97 25.89
N GLN A 10 -39.91 -25.86 25.90
CA GLN A 10 -38.55 -25.90 26.48
C GLN A 10 -38.19 -24.56 27.11
N LEU A 11 -38.44 -24.49 28.41
CA LEU A 11 -37.68 -23.71 29.37
C LEU A 11 -36.24 -24.24 29.39
N LEU A 12 -35.25 -23.45 28.98
CA LEU A 12 -33.97 -23.36 29.70
C LEU A 12 -33.07 -22.26 29.15
N GLY A 13 -32.57 -21.40 30.03
CA GLY A 13 -31.31 -20.69 29.78
C GLY A 13 -31.42 -19.19 29.59
N TYR A 14 -31.87 -18.47 30.61
CA TYR A 14 -31.28 -17.15 30.87
C TYR A 14 -29.79 -17.36 31.20
N ALA A 15 -28.90 -16.82 30.37
CA ALA A 15 -27.58 -16.39 30.79
C ALA A 15 -27.19 -15.14 29.97
N PRO A 16 -27.21 -13.94 30.59
CA PRO A 16 -26.80 -12.69 29.97
C PRO A 16 -25.28 -12.52 30.04
N TYR A 17 -24.73 -11.75 29.10
CA TYR A 17 -23.47 -11.00 29.19
C TYR A 17 -22.21 -11.75 29.64
N GLY A 18 -21.24 -11.89 28.72
CA GLY A 18 -19.85 -12.07 29.15
C GLY A 18 -18.93 -12.78 28.18
N ALA A 19 -18.93 -12.41 26.91
CA ALA A 19 -17.78 -12.70 26.07
C ALA A 19 -17.51 -11.52 25.13
N PRO A 20 -16.55 -10.63 25.43
CA PRO A 20 -15.80 -9.99 24.37
C PRO A 20 -14.92 -11.07 23.74
N MET A 21 -15.55 -12.00 22.99
CA MET A 21 -14.84 -12.64 21.90
C MET A 21 -14.47 -11.47 21.03
N MET A 22 -13.20 -11.10 21.01
CA MET A 22 -12.66 -10.17 20.07
C MET A 22 -13.05 -10.70 18.70
N SER A 23 -14.17 -10.17 18.17
CA SER A 23 -14.43 -10.08 16.76
C SER A 23 -13.28 -9.23 16.25
N ARG A 24 -12.14 -9.88 16.05
CA ARG A 24 -11.28 -9.55 14.92
C ARG A 24 -12.23 -9.70 13.75
N THR A 25 -12.92 -8.61 13.43
CA THR A 25 -13.47 -8.35 12.12
C THR A 25 -12.44 -8.95 11.18
N PRO A 26 -12.82 -9.92 10.33
CA PRO A 26 -11.92 -10.31 9.26
C PRO A 26 -11.55 -8.98 8.62
N VAL A 27 -10.25 -8.65 8.69
CA VAL A 27 -9.71 -7.58 7.89
C VAL A 27 -10.26 -7.89 6.52
N ASN A 28 -11.15 -7.01 6.06
CA ASN A 28 -11.71 -7.07 4.74
C ASN A 28 -10.50 -6.77 3.86
N GLN A 29 -9.69 -7.82 3.63
CA GLN A 29 -8.85 -8.00 2.46
C GLN A 29 -9.85 -8.09 1.32
N GLY A 30 -10.49 -6.94 1.06
CA GLY A 30 -11.21 -6.69 -0.15
C GLY A 30 -10.24 -7.10 -1.22
N THR A 31 -10.71 -8.02 -2.04
CA THR A 31 -10.12 -8.59 -3.23
C THR A 31 -9.48 -7.47 -4.04
N ALA A 32 -8.28 -7.03 -3.66
CA ALA A 32 -7.43 -6.25 -4.52
C ALA A 32 -7.07 -7.26 -5.61
N GLU A 33 -7.64 -7.04 -6.79
CA GLU A 33 -7.37 -7.87 -7.96
C GLU A 33 -5.85 -8.14 -8.01
N PRO A 34 -5.40 -9.38 -8.31
CA PRO A 34 -3.98 -9.74 -8.23
C PRO A 34 -3.07 -8.76 -9.00
N THR A 35 -3.60 -8.12 -10.03
CA THR A 35 -2.98 -7.05 -10.81
C THR A 35 -2.73 -5.76 -10.02
N THR A 36 -3.68 -5.33 -9.18
CA THR A 36 -3.59 -4.10 -8.37
C THR A 36 -2.58 -4.26 -7.24
N GLU A 37 -2.54 -5.43 -6.60
CA GLU A 37 -1.54 -5.70 -5.55
C GLU A 37 -0.12 -5.83 -6.15
N ALA A 38 0.01 -6.41 -7.36
CA ALA A 38 1.28 -6.45 -8.08
C ALA A 38 1.77 -5.04 -8.46
N MET A 39 0.89 -4.18 -8.98
CA MET A 39 1.20 -2.77 -9.29
C MET A 39 1.59 -1.99 -8.05
N ARG A 40 0.91 -2.24 -6.93
CA ARG A 40 1.24 -1.65 -5.63
C ARG A 40 2.63 -2.05 -5.16
N GLN A 41 2.95 -3.35 -5.15
CA GLN A 41 4.27 -3.83 -4.77
C GLN A 41 5.37 -3.29 -5.70
N GLN A 42 5.10 -3.21 -7.00
CA GLN A 42 6.02 -2.66 -7.98
C GLN A 42 6.28 -1.17 -7.75
N ALA A 43 5.22 -0.38 -7.50
CA ALA A 43 5.35 1.03 -7.16
C ALA A 43 6.18 1.23 -5.88
N ALA A 44 5.89 0.47 -4.82
CA ALA A 44 6.64 0.53 -3.57
C ALA A 44 8.13 0.19 -3.77
N ALA A 45 8.44 -0.85 -4.55
CA ALA A 45 9.81 -1.23 -4.86
C ALA A 45 10.58 -0.14 -5.63
N VAL A 46 9.94 0.49 -6.61
CA VAL A 46 10.55 1.59 -7.38
C VAL A 46 10.80 2.82 -6.51
N ILE A 47 9.83 3.19 -5.66
CA ILE A 47 9.97 4.31 -4.71
C ILE A 47 11.14 4.06 -3.75
N GLN A 48 11.20 2.87 -3.13
CA GLN A 48 12.29 2.54 -2.20
C GLN A 48 13.66 2.56 -2.87
N ARG A 49 13.75 2.03 -4.11
CA ARG A 49 14.99 2.05 -4.88
C ARG A 49 15.42 3.48 -5.20
N CYS A 50 14.50 4.34 -5.66
CA CYS A 50 14.80 5.74 -5.94
C CYS A 50 15.23 6.48 -4.68
N TYR A 51 14.56 6.27 -3.55
CA TYR A 51 14.94 6.88 -2.27
C TYR A 51 16.35 6.47 -1.84
N ARG A 52 16.67 5.16 -1.86
CA ARG A 52 18.02 4.65 -1.52
C ARG A 52 19.10 5.23 -2.44
N TRP A 53 18.79 5.34 -3.73
CA TRP A 53 19.70 5.96 -4.70
C TRP A 53 19.90 7.44 -4.41
N THR A 54 18.82 8.20 -4.15
CA THR A 54 18.89 9.61 -3.79
C THR A 54 19.70 9.82 -2.52
N GLU A 55 19.49 9.03 -1.48
CA GLU A 55 20.24 9.07 -0.23
C GLU A 55 21.75 8.84 -0.45
N ALA A 56 22.11 7.87 -1.29
CA ALA A 56 23.51 7.59 -1.67
C ALA A 56 24.12 8.67 -2.60
N SER A 57 23.29 9.34 -3.40
CA SER A 57 23.71 10.33 -4.38
C SER A 57 23.81 11.75 -3.81
N VAL A 58 23.03 12.11 -2.79
CA VAL A 58 23.08 13.42 -2.11
C VAL A 58 24.50 13.83 -1.68
N PRO A 59 25.34 12.98 -1.06
CA PRO A 59 26.70 13.37 -0.69
C PRO A 59 27.63 13.59 -1.90
N VAL A 60 27.32 12.99 -3.06
CA VAL A 60 28.10 13.14 -4.30
C VAL A 60 27.64 14.37 -5.09
N LEU A 61 26.31 14.58 -5.16
CA LEU A 61 25.68 15.66 -5.90
C LEU A 61 24.46 16.16 -5.11
N PRO A 62 24.61 17.24 -4.31
CA PRO A 62 23.53 17.74 -3.47
C PRO A 62 22.33 18.26 -4.27
N GLN A 63 22.52 18.53 -5.57
CA GLN A 63 21.44 18.90 -6.49
C GLN A 63 20.41 17.76 -6.67
N VAL A 64 20.78 16.50 -6.39
CA VAL A 64 19.85 15.36 -6.36
C VAL A 64 18.80 15.51 -5.26
N ALA A 65 19.07 16.28 -4.20
CA ALA A 65 18.07 16.56 -3.16
C ALA A 65 16.84 17.30 -3.71
N ALA A 66 16.93 17.98 -4.86
CA ALA A 66 15.79 18.59 -5.53
C ALA A 66 14.76 17.56 -6.04
N LEU A 67 15.13 16.28 -6.16
CA LEU A 67 14.22 15.19 -6.55
C LEU A 67 13.42 14.61 -5.36
N VAL A 68 13.80 14.92 -4.12
CA VAL A 68 13.07 14.49 -2.92
C VAL A 68 11.59 14.91 -2.94
N PRO A 69 11.22 16.18 -3.24
CA PRO A 69 9.80 16.55 -3.32
C PRO A 69 9.05 15.80 -4.42
N ALA A 70 9.70 15.45 -5.54
CA ALA A 70 9.09 14.63 -6.58
C ALA A 70 8.81 13.21 -6.07
N LEU A 71 9.74 12.61 -5.32
CA LEU A 71 9.55 11.31 -4.65
C LEU A 71 8.40 11.33 -3.63
N VAL A 72 8.28 12.40 -2.85
CA VAL A 72 7.17 12.60 -1.91
C VAL A 72 5.83 12.68 -2.65
N ALA A 73 5.77 13.37 -3.79
CA ALA A 73 4.56 13.41 -4.62
C ALA A 73 4.17 12.02 -5.14
N THR A 74 5.15 11.18 -5.51
CA THR A 74 4.91 9.78 -5.91
C THR A 74 4.33 8.95 -4.76
N ILE A 75 4.82 9.14 -3.53
CA ILE A 75 4.31 8.47 -2.33
C ILE A 75 2.87 8.90 -2.03
N GLN A 76 2.57 10.20 -2.13
CA GLN A 76 1.21 10.72 -1.93
C GLN A 76 0.23 10.11 -2.96
N GLN A 77 0.65 9.92 -4.22
CA GLN A 77 -0.16 9.24 -5.24
C GLN A 77 -0.34 7.74 -4.93
N TYR A 78 0.69 7.10 -4.40
CA TYR A 78 0.61 5.71 -3.92
C TYR A 78 -0.40 5.56 -2.77
N GLU A 79 -0.40 6.48 -1.80
CA GLU A 79 -1.39 6.50 -0.72
C GLU A 79 -2.80 6.80 -1.22
N ALA A 80 -2.93 7.64 -2.25
CA ALA A 80 -4.19 7.91 -2.95
C ALA A 80 -4.68 6.75 -3.85
N GLN A 81 -4.01 5.59 -3.82
CA GLN A 81 -4.30 4.41 -4.66
C GLN A 81 -4.19 4.68 -6.17
N GLN A 82 -3.53 5.75 -6.57
CA GLN A 82 -3.31 6.12 -7.98
C GLN A 82 -2.06 5.40 -8.52
N TYR A 83 -2.06 4.07 -8.47
CA TYR A 83 -0.88 3.26 -8.78
C TYR A 83 -0.36 3.45 -10.21
N ALA A 84 -1.25 3.63 -11.20
CA ALA A 84 -0.85 3.87 -12.58
C ALA A 84 -0.10 5.22 -12.76
N ALA A 85 -0.63 6.30 -12.17
CA ALA A 85 0.02 7.61 -12.20
C ALA A 85 1.34 7.58 -11.43
N CYS A 86 1.35 6.94 -10.26
CA CYS A 86 2.53 6.71 -9.44
C CYS A 86 3.64 6.00 -10.24
N LEU A 87 3.30 4.97 -11.04
CA LEU A 87 4.27 4.20 -11.82
C LEU A 87 4.84 5.05 -12.98
N GLN A 88 4.00 5.82 -13.68
CA GLN A 88 4.47 6.76 -14.72
C GLN A 88 5.38 7.84 -14.13
N GLN A 89 4.99 8.43 -12.99
CA GLN A 89 5.78 9.44 -12.29
C GLN A 89 7.12 8.87 -11.82
N ALA A 90 7.12 7.64 -11.29
CA ALA A 90 8.34 6.96 -10.86
C ALA A 90 9.28 6.65 -12.03
N LEU A 91 8.75 6.20 -13.18
CA LEU A 91 9.54 6.00 -14.40
C LEU A 91 10.14 7.30 -14.94
N ALA A 92 9.42 8.42 -14.85
CA ALA A 92 9.95 9.73 -15.21
C ALA A 92 11.13 10.13 -14.31
N VAL A 93 11.02 9.89 -12.99
CA VAL A 93 12.14 10.12 -12.06
C VAL A 93 13.34 9.23 -12.40
N VAL A 94 13.12 7.96 -12.73
CA VAL A 94 14.19 7.05 -13.17
C VAL A 94 14.87 7.55 -14.45
N ALA A 95 14.12 8.07 -15.42
CA ALA A 95 14.67 8.65 -16.64
C ALA A 95 15.56 9.88 -16.35
N VAL A 96 15.10 10.77 -15.47
CA VAL A 96 15.88 11.93 -15.01
C VAL A 96 17.16 11.48 -14.30
N ILE A 97 17.07 10.46 -13.44
CA ILE A 97 18.26 9.90 -12.79
C ILE A 97 19.24 9.31 -13.81
N ALA A 98 18.76 8.60 -14.84
CA ALA A 98 19.61 8.05 -15.89
C ALA A 98 20.35 9.15 -16.67
N GLU A 99 19.67 10.26 -16.96
CA GLU A 99 20.29 11.44 -17.62
C GLU A 99 21.30 12.14 -16.71
N LEU A 100 21.00 12.29 -15.42
CA LEU A 100 21.96 12.80 -14.44
C LEU A 100 23.20 11.90 -14.35
N ARG A 101 23.05 10.57 -14.38
CA ARG A 101 24.18 9.62 -14.40
C ARG A 101 25.01 9.72 -15.67
N ALA A 102 24.37 9.96 -16.83
CA ALA A 102 25.09 10.18 -18.08
C ALA A 102 25.96 11.45 -18.02
N THR A 103 25.50 12.47 -17.28
CA THR A 103 26.22 13.73 -17.09
C THR A 103 27.27 13.62 -15.98
N VAL A 104 27.01 12.80 -14.94
CA VAL A 104 27.86 12.65 -13.75
C VAL A 104 28.12 11.17 -13.49
N PRO A 105 29.21 10.60 -14.05
CA PRO A 105 29.53 9.17 -13.92
C PRO A 105 29.95 8.75 -12.50
N ALA A 106 30.16 9.70 -11.59
CA ALA A 106 30.43 9.45 -10.17
C ALA A 106 29.19 9.02 -9.37
N LEU A 107 28.00 9.07 -9.98
CA LEU A 107 26.75 8.69 -9.33
C LEU A 107 26.56 7.15 -9.27
N PRO A 108 25.99 6.62 -8.18
CA PRO A 108 25.78 5.18 -7.99
C PRO A 108 24.88 4.57 -9.08
N ALA A 109 25.03 3.27 -9.32
CA ALA A 109 24.13 2.55 -10.21
C ALA A 109 22.75 2.34 -9.57
N LEU A 110 21.71 2.33 -10.43
CA LEU A 110 20.29 2.18 -10.07
C LEU A 110 19.87 0.71 -10.13
#